data_AF-A0A8S3FQS8-F1
#
_entry.id   AF-A0A8S3FQS8-F1
#
_cell.length_a   1.000
_cell.length_b   1.000
_cell.length_c   1.000
_cell.angle_alpha   90.00
_cell.angle_beta   90.00
_cell.angle_gamma   90.00
#
_symmetry.space_group_name_H-M   'P 1'
#
loop_
_entity.id
_entity.type
_entity.pdbx_description
1 polymer ?
#
loop_
_entity_poly.entity_id
_entity_poly.type
_entity_poly.pdbx_seq_one_letter_code
_entity_poly.pdbx_strand_id
1 'polypeptide(L)' 'IANIGPADYNYDETLSTLRYANRAKNIKNHARVNEDPKDAMIRNLEN' A
#
# COMPACT_ATOMS: atom_id res chain seq x y z
N ILE A 1 -6.04 -0.39 4.71
CA ILE A 1 -7.37 -0.04 5.26
C ILE A 1 -7.15 0.34 6.72
N ALA A 2 -7.78 1.41 7.22
CA ALA A 2 -7.68 1.83 8.62
C ALA A 2 -9.09 1.79 9.25
N ASN A 3 -9.27 1.01 10.31
CA ASN A 3 -10.57 0.75 10.92
C ASN A 3 -10.70 1.56 12.21
N ILE A 4 -11.81 2.28 12.38
CA ILE A 4 -12.11 3.10 13.56
C ILE A 4 -13.58 2.95 13.96
N GLY A 5 -13.90 3.19 15.24
CA GLY A 5 -15.26 3.22 15.75
C GLY A 5 -15.70 4.65 16.10
N PRO A 6 -16.99 5.02 15.96
CA PRO A 6 -17.45 6.40 16.13
C PRO A 6 -17.69 6.83 17.58
N ALA A 7 -17.54 5.93 18.56
CA ALA A 7 -17.86 6.21 19.95
C ALA A 7 -16.78 7.05 20.65
N ASP A 8 -17.20 7.97 21.51
CA ASP A 8 -16.34 8.97 22.15
C ASP A 8 -15.21 8.38 22.99
N TYR A 9 -15.43 7.22 23.62
CA TYR A 9 -14.40 6.54 24.42
C TYR A 9 -13.25 5.97 23.57
N ASN A 10 -13.41 5.87 22.24
CA ASN A 10 -12.36 5.44 21.31
C ASN A 10 -11.63 6.62 20.67
N TYR A 11 -11.85 7.86 21.12
CA TYR A 11 -11.34 9.05 20.46
C TYR A 11 -9.81 9.05 20.29
N ASP A 12 -9.07 8.70 21.34
CA ASP A 12 -7.59 8.72 21.33
C ASP A 12 -7.00 7.67 20.40
N GLU A 13 -7.56 6.45 20.39
CA GLU A 13 -7.16 5.38 19.47
C GLU A 13 -7.54 5.70 18.02
N THR A 14 -8.73 6.27 17.82
CA THR A 14 -9.23 6.72 16.51
C THR A 14 -8.30 7.80 15.93
N LEU A 15 -7.92 8.78 16.74
CA LEU A 15 -7.00 9.84 16.34
C LEU A 15 -5.62 9.28 15.99
N SER A 16 -5.10 8.36 16.79
CA SER A 16 -3.81 7.71 16.54
C SER A 16 -3.83 6.90 15.25
N THR A 17 -4.91 6.14 15.00
CA THR A 17 -5.13 5.36 13.79
C THR A 17 -5.20 6.24 12.54
N LEU A 18 -5.96 7.34 12.59
CA LEU A 18 -6.07 8.28 11.47
C LEU A 18 -4.76 8.99 11.18
N ARG A 19 -3.99 9.39 12.20
CA ARG A 19 -2.65 9.99 12.02
C ARG A 19 -1.71 9.02 11.33
N TYR A 20 -1.72 7.74 11.71
CA TYR A 20 -0.91 6.73 11.05
C TYR A 20 -1.33 6.50 9.60
N ALA A 21 -2.64 6.38 9.34
CA ALA A 21 -3.18 6.25 7.98
C ALA A 21 -2.77 7.43 7.09
N ASN A 22 -2.81 8.65 7.62
CA ASN A 22 -2.38 9.86 6.91
C ASN A 22 -0.88 9.86 6.58
N ARG A 23 -0.02 9.29 7.43
CA ARG A 23 1.40 9.13 7.13
C ARG A 23 1.62 8.04 6.09
N ALA A 24 0.94 6.90 6.23
CA ALA A 24 1.05 5.76 5.33
C ALA A 24 0.66 6.11 3.88
N LYS A 25 -0.33 6.99 3.68
CA LYS A 25 -0.74 7.44 2.33
C LYS A 25 0.39 8.15 1.55
N ASN A 26 1.37 8.70 2.25
CA ASN A 26 2.48 9.42 1.65
C ASN A 26 3.64 8.50 1.27
N ILE A 27 3.59 7.20 1.62
CA ILE A 27 4.58 6.21 1.21
C ILE A 27 4.51 6.05 -0.32
N LYS A 28 5.65 6.25 -0.98
CA LYS A 28 5.80 6.06 -2.43
C LYS A 28 6.42 4.70 -2.68
N ASN A 29 5.69 3.83 -3.36
CA ASN A 29 6.19 2.52 -3.77
C ASN A 29 6.78 2.60 -5.18
N HIS A 30 7.85 1.85 -5.42
CA HIS A 30 8.40 1.60 -6.76
C HIS A 30 7.87 0.24 -7.24
N ALA A 31 6.67 0.25 -7.81
CA ALA A 31 6.08 -0.96 -8.38
C ALA A 31 6.88 -1.41 -9.61
N ARG A 32 7.23 -2.70 -9.66
CA ARG A 32 7.84 -3.35 -10.82
C ARG A 32 6.99 -4.53 -11.25
N VAL A 33 6.99 -4.84 -12.54
CA VAL A 33 6.42 -6.09 -13.02
C VAL A 33 7.34 -7.22 -12.54
N ASN A 34 6.80 -8.13 -11.74
CA ASN A 34 7.54 -9.32 -11.30
C ASN A 34 7.40 -10.40 -12.38
N GLU A 35 8.08 -10.19 -13.50
CA GLU A 35 8.22 -11.19 -14.58
C GLU A 35 9.36 -12.16 -14.25
N ASP A 36 9.19 -13.44 -14.61
CA ASP A 36 10.29 -14.40 -14.59
C ASP A 36 11.31 -13.99 -15.68
N PRO A 37 12.62 -14.04 -15.40
CA PRO A 37 13.66 -13.75 -16.39
C PRO A 37 13.48 -14.48 -17.73
N LYS A 38 12.92 -15.69 -17.70
CA LYS A 38 12.64 -16.50 -18.90
C LYS A 38 11.51 -15.91 -19.73
N ASP A 39 10.41 -15.51 -19.09
CA ASP A 39 9.24 -14.94 -19.75
C ASP A 39 9.57 -13.56 -20.34
N ALA A 40 10.37 -12.76 -19.61
CA ALA A 40 10.88 -11.49 -20.11
C ALA A 40 11.77 -11.68 -21.34
N MET A 41 12.60 -12.72 -21.37
CA MET A 41 13.47 -13.02 -22.50
C MET A 41 12.68 -13.45 -23.74
N ILE A 42 11.71 -14.36 -23.58
CA ILE A 42 10.86 -14.83 -24.69
C ILE A 42 10.07 -13.66 -25.31
N ARG A 43 9.48 -12.80 -24.48
CA ARG A 43 8.76 -11.61 -24.93
C ARG A 43 9.62 -10.63 -25.74
N ASN A 44 10.91 -10.50 -25.42
CA ASN A 44 11.82 -9.63 -26.17
C ASN A 44 12.30 -10.26 -27.49
N LEU A 45 12.20 -11.58 -27.64
CA LEU A 45 12.59 -12.32 -28.84
C LEU A 45 11.45 -12.48 -29.85
N GLU A 46 10.20 -12.35 -29.42
CA GLU A 46 9.00 -12.40 -30.30
C GLU A 46 8.65 -11.04 -30.95
N ASN A 47 9.44 -9.97 -30.68
CA ASN A 47 9.37 -8.67 -31.39
C ASN A 47 10.46 -8.56 -32.46
#